data_AF-A0A1F7PKL0-F1
#
_entry.id   AF-A0A1F7PKL0-F1
#
_cell.length_a   1.000
_cell.length_b   1.000
_cell.length_c   1.000
_cell.angle_alpha   90.00
_cell.angle_beta   90.00
_cell.angle_gamma   90.00
#
_symmetry.space_group_name_H-M   'P 1'
#
loop_
_entity.id
_entity.type
_entity.pdbx_description
1 polymer ?
#
loop_
_entity_poly.entity_id
_entity_poly.type
_entity_poly.pdbx_seq_one_letter_code
_entity_poly.pdbx_strand_id
1 'polypeptide(L)'
;MLRTYGQLQEIRTYYKFVDVDNDRYTLNGEYRQLMLSPRELSYPHLQSPVWINKHLTFTHGFGVVVGPVNRVTPEGLPDFLAKDIPPVTTDGFPKITRPEIYFGELSTEYAIVRTRAQELDYPAGDQNVYSRYAGRGGVRLDSWLRKLAFAARFTEKNILLSDDLSGESRLMMNRAIGRRVREIAPFFRYDRDPYIVVTRDGRLVWMLDAYTTSDRYPYSDPVPGVGNYIRNSVKVTVDAYDGAVTFYIADVDDPLVRLWAKAFPGLLKALTEMPADLREHVRYPEDFFAIQARKYAVYHMNDPQVFYNKEDLWAIPRRSIEGRDREIEPYYTIMRLPGEQREEFILLTLFNPSRRDNMIAWLAARSDPLHYGRLVVFDFPKQKLVFGPRQIDARIDQDPVISQQLSLWNQRGSSVIRGSLLAIPIEQSLIYIQPLYLAAAEQGALPELRRVIVGYGNQIAMEPTLEQSLARIFGLRAPPTAGGPPAASPSGGATDTGARALRAIGRQAWEAWTRAQEALRRGDWTTYGTEQKRLEETLRGLTEERR
;
A
#
# COMPACT_ATOMS: atom_id res chain seq x y z
N MET A 1 -5.73 -0.59 -7.83
CA MET A 1 -4.65 0.35 -7.46
C MET A 1 -3.71 0.64 -8.62
N LEU A 2 -2.97 -0.33 -9.16
CA LEU A 2 -2.02 -0.10 -10.27
C LEU A 2 -2.59 0.71 -11.45
N ARG A 3 -3.80 0.38 -11.93
CA ARG A 3 -4.45 1.15 -13.02
C ARG A 3 -4.67 2.62 -12.65
N THR A 4 -5.09 2.86 -11.41
CA THR A 4 -5.37 4.19 -10.87
C THR A 4 -4.09 5.01 -10.72
N TYR A 5 -3.02 4.41 -10.18
CA TYR A 5 -1.70 5.03 -10.11
C TYR A 5 -1.17 5.33 -11.53
N GLY A 6 -1.34 4.37 -12.44
CA GLY A 6 -1.04 4.50 -13.86
C GLY A 6 -1.61 5.80 -14.45
N GLN A 7 -2.93 5.96 -14.34
CA GLN A 7 -3.63 7.08 -14.95
C GLN A 7 -3.38 8.42 -14.25
N LEU A 8 -3.25 8.43 -12.92
CA LEU A 8 -3.06 9.67 -12.17
C LEU A 8 -1.61 10.14 -12.12
N GLN A 9 -0.65 9.22 -12.22
CA GLN A 9 0.73 9.47 -11.83
C GLN A 9 1.80 8.95 -12.80
N GLU A 10 1.47 8.31 -13.94
CA GLU A 10 2.47 7.99 -14.96
C GLU A 10 3.07 9.26 -15.58
N ILE A 11 2.25 10.29 -15.82
CA ILE A 11 2.59 11.59 -16.47
C ILE A 11 3.04 11.45 -17.93
N ARG A 12 3.77 10.38 -18.29
CA ARG A 12 4.18 10.01 -19.65
C ARG A 12 4.10 8.50 -19.85
N THR A 13 3.88 8.09 -21.09
CA THR A 13 3.64 6.69 -21.48
C THR A 13 4.81 5.75 -21.22
N TYR A 14 6.04 6.29 -21.17
CA TYR A 14 7.25 5.51 -20.92
C TYR A 14 7.50 5.25 -19.43
N TYR A 15 6.72 5.85 -18.53
CA TYR A 15 6.73 5.48 -17.12
C TYR A 15 5.62 4.45 -16.84
N LYS A 16 5.92 3.48 -15.97
CA LYS A 16 4.99 2.43 -15.55
C LYS A 16 5.16 2.11 -14.07
N PHE A 17 4.03 1.75 -13.46
CA PHE A 17 3.99 1.12 -12.14
C PHE A 17 3.82 -0.37 -12.34
N VAL A 18 4.71 -1.15 -11.73
CA VAL A 18 4.79 -2.61 -11.90
C VAL A 18 4.01 -3.30 -10.80
N ASP A 19 4.31 -2.93 -9.56
CA ASP A 19 3.69 -3.46 -8.36
C ASP A 19 3.33 -2.37 -7.34
N VAL A 20 2.50 -2.72 -6.34
CA VAL A 20 2.16 -1.88 -5.19
C VAL A 20 2.44 -2.66 -3.91
N ASP A 21 3.46 -2.20 -3.19
CA ASP A 21 3.89 -2.77 -1.93
C ASP A 21 3.16 -2.18 -0.74
N ASN A 22 2.94 -3.01 0.28
CA ASN A 22 2.56 -2.54 1.62
C ASN A 22 3.77 -2.47 2.55
N ASP A 23 3.86 -1.37 3.28
CA ASP A 23 4.85 -1.18 4.33
C ASP A 23 4.32 -0.25 5.43
N ARG A 24 5.11 -0.02 6.47
CA ARG A 24 4.77 0.82 7.61
C ARG A 24 5.74 1.99 7.78
N TYR A 25 5.18 3.12 8.17
CA TYR A 25 5.95 4.32 8.50
C TYR A 25 5.36 4.97 9.75
N THR A 26 6.22 5.55 10.57
CA THR A 26 5.78 6.44 11.66
C THR A 26 5.74 7.88 11.14
N LEU A 27 4.54 8.39 10.87
CA LEU A 27 4.34 9.74 10.36
C LEU A 27 3.70 10.61 11.45
N ASN A 28 4.36 11.72 11.81
CA ASN A 28 3.90 12.63 12.87
C ASN A 28 3.59 11.91 14.21
N GLY A 29 4.37 10.86 14.53
CA GLY A 29 4.18 10.06 15.74
C GLY A 29 3.14 8.93 15.62
N GLU A 30 2.42 8.83 14.50
CA GLU A 30 1.43 7.79 14.27
C GLU A 30 1.99 6.68 13.39
N TYR A 31 1.82 5.44 13.83
CA TYR A 31 2.21 4.26 13.07
C TYR A 31 1.16 3.95 12.00
N ARG A 32 1.57 4.01 10.73
CA ARG A 32 0.64 3.96 9.59
C ARG A 32 1.10 2.98 8.54
N GLN A 33 0.14 2.26 7.97
CA GLN A 33 0.35 1.40 6.82
C GLN A 33 0.20 2.21 5.53
N LEU A 34 1.20 2.14 4.66
CA LEU A 34 1.26 2.85 3.39
C LEU A 34 1.40 1.85 2.24
N MET A 35 0.90 2.28 1.07
CA MET A 35 1.15 1.66 -0.21
C MET A 35 2.23 2.44 -0.95
N LEU A 36 3.21 1.75 -1.51
CA LEU A 36 4.32 2.34 -2.25
C LEU A 36 4.38 1.70 -3.64
N SER A 37 4.62 2.51 -4.67
CA SER A 37 4.79 2.02 -6.03
C SER A 37 5.82 2.87 -6.77
N PRO A 38 6.97 2.29 -7.16
CA PRO A 38 8.01 3.01 -7.85
C PRO A 38 7.60 3.28 -9.30
N ARG A 39 7.96 4.47 -9.80
CA ARG A 39 7.71 4.86 -11.17
C ARG A 39 8.89 4.42 -12.04
N GLU A 40 8.73 3.32 -12.74
CA GLU A 40 9.80 2.69 -13.50
C GLU A 40 9.75 3.00 -15.00
N LEU A 41 10.89 2.89 -15.66
CA LEU A 41 11.01 3.16 -17.09
C LEU A 41 10.69 1.91 -17.92
N SER A 42 9.71 2.05 -18.82
CA SER A 42 9.26 1.00 -19.72
C SER A 42 9.73 1.22 -21.15
N TYR A 43 10.79 0.51 -21.52
CA TYR A 43 11.39 0.56 -22.85
C TYR A 43 10.46 0.19 -24.02
N PRO A 44 9.54 -0.78 -23.91
CA PRO A 44 8.56 -1.07 -24.96
C PRO A 44 7.62 0.10 -25.30
N HIS A 45 7.47 1.07 -24.39
CA HIS A 45 6.57 2.21 -24.54
C HIS A 45 7.30 3.50 -24.96
N LEU A 46 8.57 3.41 -25.35
CA LEU A 46 9.29 4.53 -25.95
C LEU A 46 8.79 4.77 -27.38
N GLN A 47 8.40 6.00 -27.68
CA GLN A 47 7.90 6.40 -29.01
C GLN A 47 8.94 6.19 -30.12
N SER A 48 10.21 6.49 -29.83
CA SER A 48 11.34 6.29 -30.75
C SER A 48 12.41 5.40 -30.09
N PRO A 49 12.31 4.07 -30.23
CA PRO A 49 13.15 3.11 -29.54
C PRO A 49 14.50 2.88 -30.25
N VAL A 50 15.14 3.96 -30.73
CA VAL A 50 16.50 3.94 -31.31
C VAL A 50 17.56 3.72 -30.24
N TRP A 51 18.76 3.27 -30.63
CA TRP A 51 19.84 2.93 -29.71
C TRP A 51 20.18 4.05 -28.72
N ILE A 52 20.34 5.29 -29.22
CA ILE A 52 20.63 6.47 -28.40
C ILE A 52 19.57 6.67 -27.32
N ASN A 53 18.28 6.59 -27.67
CA ASN A 53 17.19 6.78 -26.73
C ASN A 53 17.12 5.65 -25.71
N LYS A 54 17.28 4.40 -26.16
CA LYS A 54 17.22 3.22 -25.27
C LYS A 54 18.36 3.15 -24.27
N HIS A 55 19.56 3.59 -24.65
CA HIS A 55 20.75 3.30 -23.88
C HIS A 55 21.43 4.54 -23.30
N LEU A 56 21.26 5.73 -23.88
CA LEU A 56 21.91 6.97 -23.42
C LEU A 56 20.93 8.01 -22.88
N THR A 57 19.74 8.15 -23.48
CA THR A 57 18.77 9.19 -23.07
C THR A 57 17.84 8.69 -21.96
N PHE A 58 17.10 7.61 -22.19
CA PHE A 58 16.13 7.06 -21.23
C PHE A 58 16.83 5.98 -20.39
N THR A 59 17.52 6.41 -19.35
CA THR A 59 18.39 5.53 -18.54
C THR A 59 17.75 5.08 -17.24
N HIS A 60 16.74 5.77 -16.70
CA HIS A 60 16.20 5.48 -15.37
C HIS A 60 14.69 5.77 -15.25
N GLY A 61 14.05 5.13 -14.26
CA GLY A 61 12.72 5.52 -13.74
C GLY A 61 12.84 6.71 -12.78
N PHE A 62 11.72 7.26 -12.29
CA PHE A 62 11.76 8.50 -11.52
C PHE A 62 10.70 8.61 -10.41
N GLY A 63 11.15 8.42 -9.17
CA GLY A 63 10.38 8.63 -7.95
C GLY A 63 9.49 7.44 -7.57
N VAL A 64 8.74 7.64 -6.48
CA VAL A 64 7.79 6.66 -5.94
C VAL A 64 6.50 7.39 -5.61
N VAL A 65 5.38 6.72 -5.87
CA VAL A 65 4.06 7.18 -5.45
C VAL A 65 3.71 6.47 -4.15
N VAL A 66 3.31 7.24 -3.15
CA VAL A 66 3.00 6.73 -1.81
C VAL A 66 1.65 7.24 -1.37
N GLY A 67 0.81 6.36 -0.83
CA GLY A 67 -0.52 6.72 -0.32
C GLY A 67 -0.93 5.86 0.89
N PRO A 68 -1.78 6.36 1.79
CA PRO A 68 -2.30 5.55 2.90
C PRO A 68 -3.24 4.46 2.36
N VAL A 69 -3.23 3.27 2.98
CA VAL A 69 -4.09 2.15 2.56
C VAL A 69 -5.59 2.41 2.74
N ASN A 70 -5.97 3.35 3.61
CA ASN A 70 -7.33 3.57 4.07
C ASN A 70 -7.90 4.97 3.77
N ARG A 71 -7.23 5.79 2.96
CA ARG A 71 -7.70 7.15 2.61
C ARG A 71 -7.98 7.29 1.12
N VAL A 72 -9.08 7.98 0.83
CA VAL A 72 -9.47 8.39 -0.51
C VAL A 72 -9.93 9.85 -0.51
N THR A 73 -9.86 10.50 -1.66
CA THR A 73 -10.43 11.83 -1.90
C THR A 73 -11.96 11.75 -1.97
N PRO A 74 -12.68 12.89 -1.90
CA PRO A 74 -14.15 12.92 -2.06
C PRO A 74 -14.65 12.29 -3.37
N GLU A 75 -13.82 12.30 -4.42
CA GLU A 75 -14.09 11.69 -5.72
C GLU A 75 -13.89 10.17 -5.72
N GLY A 76 -13.38 9.58 -4.64
CA GLY A 76 -13.09 8.15 -4.53
C GLY A 76 -11.72 7.75 -5.10
N LEU A 77 -10.83 8.72 -5.33
CA LEU A 77 -9.47 8.46 -5.81
C LEU A 77 -8.51 8.26 -4.62
N PRO A 78 -7.39 7.54 -4.78
CA PRO A 78 -6.39 7.40 -3.73
C PRO A 78 -5.85 8.76 -3.30
N ASP A 79 -5.70 8.93 -1.99
CA ASP A 79 -4.94 10.05 -1.43
C ASP A 79 -3.43 9.74 -1.50
N PHE A 80 -2.58 10.77 -1.66
CA PHE A 80 -1.15 10.61 -1.87
C PHE A 80 -0.32 11.44 -0.90
N LEU A 81 0.65 10.77 -0.28
CA LEU A 81 1.70 11.36 0.55
C LEU A 81 2.97 11.67 -0.24
N ALA A 82 3.22 10.95 -1.33
CA ALA A 82 4.26 11.25 -2.30
C ALA A 82 3.69 11.10 -3.72
N LYS A 83 3.84 12.14 -4.54
CA LYS A 83 3.28 12.18 -5.91
C LYS A 83 4.04 13.14 -6.81
N ASP A 84 3.63 13.16 -8.07
CA ASP A 84 4.08 14.05 -9.15
C ASP A 84 5.53 13.80 -9.60
N ILE A 85 5.98 14.64 -10.54
CA ILE A 85 7.34 14.67 -11.07
C ILE A 85 7.77 16.15 -11.21
N PRO A 86 8.80 16.61 -10.48
CA PRO A 86 9.55 15.87 -9.47
C PRO A 86 8.69 15.50 -8.25
N PRO A 87 9.01 14.41 -7.51
CA PRO A 87 8.22 13.97 -6.37
C PRO A 87 8.09 15.05 -5.29
N VAL A 88 6.85 15.33 -4.90
CA VAL A 88 6.49 16.18 -3.77
C VAL A 88 5.94 15.30 -2.66
N THR A 89 6.37 15.55 -1.42
CA THR A 89 5.98 14.78 -0.24
C THR A 89 5.20 15.64 0.76
N THR A 90 4.20 15.07 1.40
CA THR A 90 3.28 15.73 2.35
C THR A 90 3.14 14.93 3.66
N ASP A 91 2.42 15.50 4.63
CA ASP A 91 2.06 14.88 5.92
C ASP A 91 3.20 14.19 6.69
N GLY A 92 4.40 14.77 6.62
CA GLY A 92 5.58 14.28 7.34
C GLY A 92 6.25 13.06 6.69
N PHE A 93 5.85 12.66 5.47
CA PHE A 93 6.55 11.63 4.71
C PHE A 93 7.97 12.09 4.34
N PRO A 94 9.00 11.20 4.38
CA PRO A 94 10.38 11.57 4.07
C PRO A 94 10.52 12.21 2.69
N LYS A 95 11.24 13.34 2.62
CA LYS A 95 11.52 14.01 1.34
C LYS A 95 12.40 13.10 0.49
N ILE A 96 11.97 12.82 -0.74
CA ILE A 96 12.77 12.05 -1.70
C ILE A 96 13.87 12.95 -2.28
N THR A 97 15.13 12.63 -1.99
CA THR A 97 16.31 13.41 -2.41
C THR A 97 17.05 12.79 -3.60
N ARG A 98 16.82 11.50 -3.84
CA ARG A 98 17.35 10.72 -4.97
C ARG A 98 16.22 9.92 -5.62
N PRO A 99 15.37 10.57 -6.45
CA PRO A 99 14.26 9.90 -7.11
C PRO A 99 14.68 8.97 -8.25
N GLU A 100 15.91 9.04 -8.75
CA GLU A 100 16.31 8.34 -9.97
C GLU A 100 16.47 6.82 -9.73
N ILE A 101 15.73 6.02 -10.49
CA ILE A 101 15.71 4.55 -10.39
C ILE A 101 16.46 3.96 -11.58
N TYR A 102 17.78 3.81 -11.43
CA TYR A 102 18.62 3.12 -12.42
C TYR A 102 18.51 1.60 -12.28
N PHE A 103 18.18 1.09 -11.10
CA PHE A 103 17.98 -0.32 -10.81
C PHE A 103 16.56 -0.51 -10.25
N GLY A 104 15.77 -1.35 -10.90
CA GLY A 104 14.35 -1.54 -10.62
C GLY A 104 13.87 -2.90 -11.11
N GLU A 105 12.57 -3.15 -11.09
CA GLU A 105 11.96 -4.39 -11.59
C GLU A 105 11.92 -4.42 -13.12
N LEU A 106 11.65 -3.28 -13.76
CA LEU A 106 11.74 -3.11 -15.20
C LEU A 106 13.15 -2.73 -15.60
N SER A 107 13.65 -3.42 -16.63
CA SER A 107 14.94 -3.05 -17.19
C SER A 107 15.15 -3.52 -18.62
N THR A 108 16.14 -2.92 -19.28
CA THR A 108 16.80 -3.43 -20.48
C THR A 108 18.02 -4.28 -20.13
N GLU A 109 18.63 -4.85 -21.16
CA GLU A 109 19.90 -5.55 -21.03
C GLU A 109 21.02 -4.65 -20.48
N TYR A 110 21.08 -3.38 -20.92
CA TYR A 110 22.05 -2.40 -20.44
C TYR A 110 21.60 -0.95 -20.69
N ALA A 111 22.24 -0.02 -19.97
CA ALA A 111 22.26 1.41 -20.26
C ALA A 111 23.70 1.93 -20.10
N ILE A 112 24.04 3.05 -20.74
CA ILE A 112 25.35 3.68 -20.63
C ILE A 112 25.15 5.11 -20.16
N VAL A 113 25.72 5.40 -19.00
CA VAL A 113 25.58 6.70 -18.32
C VAL A 113 26.89 7.47 -18.39
N ARG A 114 26.87 8.75 -17.97
CA ARG A 114 28.03 9.66 -18.06
C ARG A 114 28.57 9.79 -19.49
N THR A 115 27.65 9.83 -20.44
CA THR A 115 27.93 10.09 -21.86
C THR A 115 27.98 11.58 -22.14
N ARG A 116 28.28 11.95 -23.39
CA ARG A 116 28.12 13.33 -23.90
C ARG A 116 26.65 13.64 -24.20
N ALA A 117 25.88 12.63 -24.62
CA ALA A 117 24.43 12.69 -24.64
C ALA A 117 23.88 12.92 -23.22
N GLN A 118 22.85 13.77 -23.12
CA GLN A 118 22.16 14.07 -21.87
C GLN A 118 21.14 12.98 -21.52
N GLU A 119 21.07 12.61 -20.25
CA GLU A 119 20.09 11.67 -19.73
C GLU A 119 18.82 12.44 -19.41
N LEU A 120 17.66 11.97 -19.88
CA LEU A 120 16.38 12.55 -19.49
C LEU A 120 16.15 12.24 -18.01
N ASP A 121 15.97 13.29 -17.21
CA ASP A 121 15.63 13.18 -15.79
C ASP A 121 14.11 13.10 -15.66
N TYR A 122 13.42 14.17 -16.11
CA TYR A 122 11.98 14.19 -16.16
C TYR A 122 11.42 15.23 -17.14
N PRO A 123 10.18 15.02 -17.62
CA PRO A 123 9.46 16.03 -18.38
C PRO A 123 8.93 17.14 -17.46
N ALA A 124 9.11 18.40 -17.85
CA ALA A 124 8.58 19.57 -17.17
C ALA A 124 7.74 20.42 -18.16
N GLY A 125 6.44 20.14 -18.23
CA GLY A 125 5.56 20.73 -19.24
C GLY A 125 5.97 20.30 -20.65
N ASP A 126 6.24 21.27 -21.52
CA ASP A 126 6.74 21.07 -22.89
C ASP A 126 8.28 20.99 -22.97
N GLN A 127 8.96 21.19 -21.83
CA GLN A 127 10.41 21.09 -21.73
C GLN A 127 10.82 19.77 -21.06
N ASN A 128 12.08 19.40 -21.26
CA ASN A 128 12.70 18.26 -20.58
C ASN A 128 13.78 18.78 -19.64
N VAL A 129 13.79 18.24 -18.42
CA VAL A 129 14.89 18.39 -17.48
C VAL A 129 15.82 17.19 -17.68
N TYR A 130 17.11 17.49 -17.75
CA TYR A 130 18.15 16.50 -17.97
C TYR A 130 19.06 16.39 -16.77
N SER A 131 19.56 15.18 -16.54
CA SER A 131 20.53 14.90 -15.49
C SER A 131 21.75 14.20 -16.07
N ARG A 132 22.78 14.07 -15.23
CA ARG A 132 23.98 13.30 -15.54
C ARG A 132 24.30 12.44 -14.33
N TYR A 133 24.42 11.13 -14.53
CA TYR A 133 24.67 10.21 -13.44
C TYR A 133 25.93 10.56 -12.63
N ALA A 134 25.73 10.80 -11.33
CA ALA A 134 26.80 11.18 -10.41
C ALA A 134 27.35 9.99 -9.61
N GLY A 135 26.67 8.85 -9.63
CA GLY A 135 27.01 7.68 -8.82
C GLY A 135 28.21 6.87 -9.34
N ARG A 136 28.41 5.70 -8.73
CA ARG A 136 29.55 4.81 -8.99
C ARG A 136 29.17 3.50 -9.69
N GLY A 137 27.88 3.27 -9.93
CA GLY A 137 27.36 2.07 -10.56
C GLY A 137 27.85 1.89 -12.01
N GLY A 138 27.89 0.64 -12.46
CA GLY A 138 28.32 0.28 -13.82
C GLY A 138 29.84 0.22 -14.02
N VAL A 139 30.24 -0.45 -15.11
CA VAL A 139 31.64 -0.69 -15.49
C VAL A 139 32.13 0.47 -16.35
N ARG A 140 33.28 1.06 -16.02
CA ARG A 140 33.89 2.14 -16.81
C ARG A 140 34.35 1.65 -18.19
N LEU A 141 34.00 2.42 -19.22
CA LEU A 141 34.40 2.24 -20.62
C LEU A 141 35.69 3.03 -20.94
N ASP A 142 36.69 2.87 -20.08
CA ASP A 142 37.97 3.59 -20.12
C ASP A 142 38.99 3.04 -21.12
N SER A 143 38.73 1.87 -21.71
CA SER A 143 39.66 1.16 -22.59
C SER A 143 38.95 0.57 -23.80
N TRP A 144 39.64 0.58 -24.94
CA TRP A 144 39.14 0.03 -26.20
C TRP A 144 38.78 -1.46 -26.09
N LEU A 145 39.59 -2.25 -25.37
CA LEU A 145 39.31 -3.68 -25.14
C LEU A 145 38.00 -3.91 -24.37
N ARG A 146 37.69 -3.09 -23.35
CA ARG A 146 36.40 -3.18 -22.64
C ARG A 146 35.24 -2.80 -23.54
N LYS A 147 35.38 -1.74 -24.35
CA LYS A 147 34.36 -1.36 -25.33
C LYS A 147 34.13 -2.49 -26.34
N LEU A 148 35.19 -3.14 -26.84
CA LEU A 148 35.09 -4.29 -27.75
C LEU A 148 34.41 -5.48 -27.09
N ALA A 149 34.77 -5.82 -25.85
CA ALA A 149 34.14 -6.92 -25.12
C ALA A 149 32.64 -6.70 -24.91
N PHE A 150 32.22 -5.48 -24.58
CA PHE A 150 30.79 -5.16 -24.43
C PHE A 150 30.07 -5.08 -25.78
N ALA A 151 30.71 -4.53 -26.81
CA ALA A 151 30.18 -4.54 -28.17
C ALA A 151 29.93 -5.98 -28.66
N ALA A 152 30.85 -6.91 -28.38
CA ALA A 152 30.67 -8.33 -28.68
C ALA A 152 29.57 -8.96 -27.83
N ARG A 153 29.54 -8.70 -26.51
CA ARG A 153 28.53 -9.27 -25.59
C ARG A 153 27.09 -8.88 -25.96
N PHE A 154 26.88 -7.62 -26.31
CA PHE A 154 25.56 -7.09 -26.64
C PHE A 154 25.27 -7.06 -28.15
N THR A 155 26.20 -7.60 -28.97
CA THR A 155 26.14 -7.55 -30.44
C THR A 155 25.87 -6.12 -30.95
N GLU A 156 26.52 -5.13 -30.34
CA GLU A 156 26.22 -3.71 -30.56
C GLU A 156 27.46 -2.92 -30.97
N LYS A 157 27.52 -2.55 -32.25
CA LYS A 157 28.62 -1.77 -32.83
C LYS A 157 28.66 -0.32 -32.31
N ASN A 158 27.53 0.25 -31.90
CA ASN A 158 27.47 1.63 -31.43
C ASN A 158 28.30 1.84 -30.14
N ILE A 159 28.55 0.79 -29.35
CA ILE A 159 29.45 0.85 -28.18
C ILE A 159 30.90 1.20 -28.59
N LEU A 160 31.32 0.84 -29.81
CA LEU A 160 32.64 1.16 -30.35
C LEU A 160 32.66 2.48 -31.13
N LEU A 161 31.59 2.76 -31.87
CA LEU A 161 31.56 3.78 -32.91
C LEU A 161 30.88 5.09 -32.48
N SER A 162 30.13 5.11 -31.39
CA SER A 162 29.41 6.31 -30.95
C SER A 162 30.35 7.35 -30.36
N ASP A 163 30.27 8.57 -30.90
CA ASP A 163 30.98 9.74 -30.37
C ASP A 163 30.42 10.23 -29.03
N ASP A 164 29.27 9.75 -28.57
CA ASP A 164 28.73 10.11 -27.27
C ASP A 164 29.47 9.45 -26.11
N LEU A 165 30.25 8.39 -26.39
CA LEU A 165 30.91 7.58 -25.37
C LEU A 165 32.33 8.07 -25.07
N SER A 166 32.57 8.46 -23.83
CA SER A 166 33.89 8.89 -23.33
C SER A 166 34.52 7.86 -22.39
N GLY A 167 35.76 8.08 -21.96
CA GLY A 167 36.40 7.26 -20.92
C GLY A 167 35.80 7.40 -19.52
N GLU A 168 34.89 8.36 -19.33
CA GLU A 168 34.10 8.51 -18.10
C GLU A 168 32.80 7.71 -18.14
N SER A 169 32.37 7.28 -19.33
CA SER A 169 31.11 6.58 -19.53
C SER A 169 31.11 5.24 -18.81
N ARG A 170 29.95 4.86 -18.27
CA ARG A 170 29.78 3.64 -17.48
C ARG A 170 28.65 2.81 -18.04
N LEU A 171 28.93 1.55 -18.34
CA LEU A 171 27.93 0.59 -18.79
C LEU A 171 27.29 -0.10 -17.57
N MET A 172 26.00 0.11 -17.40
CA MET A 172 25.16 -0.55 -16.40
C MET A 172 24.47 -1.76 -17.04
N MET A 173 24.59 -2.93 -16.42
CA MET A 173 23.93 -4.17 -16.85
C MET A 173 23.35 -4.90 -15.65
N ASN A 174 22.51 -5.92 -15.90
CA ASN A 174 21.83 -6.69 -14.85
C ASN A 174 21.16 -5.73 -13.85
N ARG A 175 20.36 -4.80 -14.38
CA ARG A 175 19.76 -3.75 -13.56
C ARG A 175 18.41 -4.16 -12.96
N ALA A 176 17.76 -5.17 -13.57
CA ALA A 176 16.59 -5.84 -12.99
C ALA A 176 16.96 -6.49 -11.65
N ILE A 177 16.30 -6.09 -10.55
CA ILE A 177 16.66 -6.50 -9.17
C ILE A 177 16.79 -8.01 -9.04
N GLY A 178 15.74 -8.75 -9.43
CA GLY A 178 15.73 -10.21 -9.33
C GLY A 178 16.82 -10.90 -10.16
N ARG A 179 17.21 -10.35 -11.31
CA ARG A 179 18.34 -10.89 -12.11
C ARG A 179 19.67 -10.59 -11.44
N ARG A 180 19.84 -9.36 -10.96
CA ARG A 180 21.08 -8.88 -10.34
C ARG A 180 21.50 -9.72 -9.14
N VAL A 181 20.57 -9.95 -8.22
CA VAL A 181 20.87 -10.70 -6.99
C VAL A 181 21.22 -12.16 -7.30
N ARG A 182 20.51 -12.78 -8.26
CA ARG A 182 20.78 -14.15 -8.71
C ARG A 182 22.14 -14.31 -9.35
N GLU A 183 22.62 -13.31 -10.09
CA GLU A 183 23.97 -13.36 -10.67
C GLU A 183 25.07 -13.18 -9.62
N ILE A 184 24.79 -12.50 -8.50
CA ILE A 184 25.76 -12.32 -7.42
C ILE A 184 25.82 -13.55 -6.51
N ALA A 185 24.68 -14.13 -6.16
CA ALA A 185 24.58 -15.28 -5.25
C ALA A 185 23.58 -16.34 -5.74
N PRO A 186 23.89 -17.09 -6.81
CA PRO A 186 22.96 -18.01 -7.48
C PRO A 186 22.54 -19.23 -6.64
N PHE A 187 23.21 -19.46 -5.51
CA PHE A 187 22.94 -20.57 -4.60
C PHE A 187 21.77 -20.31 -3.63
N PHE A 188 21.27 -19.07 -3.56
CA PHE A 188 20.01 -18.78 -2.89
C PHE A 188 18.84 -18.86 -3.86
N ARG A 189 17.69 -19.25 -3.32
CA ARG A 189 16.41 -18.91 -3.95
C ARG A 189 15.97 -17.54 -3.51
N TYR A 190 15.25 -16.83 -4.36
CA TYR A 190 14.81 -15.48 -4.07
C TYR A 190 13.30 -15.44 -4.04
N ASP A 191 12.78 -14.55 -3.21
CA ASP A 191 11.38 -14.17 -3.26
C ASP A 191 11.02 -13.59 -4.63
N ARG A 192 9.74 -13.69 -4.99
CA ARG A 192 9.25 -13.21 -6.28
C ARG A 192 9.00 -11.70 -6.28
N ASP A 193 8.83 -11.12 -5.10
CA ASP A 193 8.29 -9.77 -4.92
C ASP A 193 9.30 -8.86 -4.16
N PRO A 194 10.20 -8.17 -4.86
CA PRO A 194 11.05 -7.15 -4.26
C PRO A 194 10.24 -5.90 -3.94
N TYR A 195 10.48 -5.28 -2.78
CA TYR A 195 9.73 -4.10 -2.35
C TYR A 195 10.57 -2.86 -2.17
N ILE A 196 10.01 -1.69 -2.48
CA ILE A 196 10.73 -0.42 -2.36
C ILE A 196 10.52 0.25 -1.00
N VAL A 197 11.62 0.77 -0.42
CA VAL A 197 11.63 1.56 0.81
C VAL A 197 12.18 2.96 0.52
N VAL A 198 11.56 3.97 1.12
CA VAL A 198 12.07 5.34 1.15
C VAL A 198 12.77 5.56 2.47
N THR A 199 14.08 5.69 2.44
CA THR A 199 14.86 5.97 3.65
C THR A 199 14.58 7.37 4.19
N ARG A 200 14.85 7.61 5.47
CA ARG A 200 14.71 8.93 6.12
C ARG A 200 15.54 10.02 5.46
N ASP A 201 16.67 9.68 4.82
CA ASP A 201 17.50 10.61 4.03
C ASP A 201 17.02 10.80 2.58
N GLY A 202 15.94 10.10 2.18
CA GLY A 202 15.27 10.30 0.90
C GLY A 202 15.83 9.47 -0.26
N ARG A 203 16.53 8.38 0.03
CA ARG A 203 16.98 7.42 -0.98
C ARG A 203 15.93 6.34 -1.20
N LEU A 204 15.94 5.76 -2.39
CA LEU A 204 15.11 4.62 -2.76
C LEU A 204 15.95 3.35 -2.68
N VAL A 205 15.55 2.41 -1.83
CA VAL A 205 16.25 1.14 -1.62
C VAL A 205 15.27 -0.01 -1.78
N TRP A 206 15.60 -0.93 -2.68
CA TRP A 206 14.86 -2.18 -2.83
C TRP A 206 15.26 -3.16 -1.74
N MET A 207 14.29 -3.86 -1.19
CA MET A 207 14.47 -4.96 -0.26
C MET A 207 13.92 -6.24 -0.88
N LEU A 208 14.63 -7.35 -0.67
CA LEU A 208 14.24 -8.64 -1.20
C LEU A 208 14.68 -9.76 -0.26
N ASP A 209 13.88 -10.81 -0.24
CA ASP A 209 14.12 -12.00 0.55
C ASP A 209 14.89 -13.08 -0.22
N ALA A 210 15.81 -13.75 0.49
CA ALA A 210 16.58 -14.86 -0.03
C ALA A 210 16.54 -16.06 0.91
N TYR A 211 16.31 -17.22 0.32
CA TYR A 211 16.07 -18.49 0.98
C TYR A 211 17.19 -19.48 0.71
N THR A 212 17.61 -20.19 1.76
CA THR A 212 18.31 -21.46 1.57
C THR A 212 17.29 -22.57 1.41
N THR A 213 17.51 -23.47 0.45
CA THR A 213 16.61 -24.60 0.21
C THR A 213 17.40 -25.89 0.01
N SER A 214 16.79 -27.03 0.32
CA SER A 214 17.33 -28.36 0.03
C SER A 214 16.19 -29.36 -0.20
N ASP A 215 16.44 -30.39 -0.99
CA ASP A 215 15.60 -31.56 -1.19
C ASP A 215 16.11 -32.79 -0.40
N ARG A 216 17.17 -32.63 0.40
CA ARG A 216 17.87 -33.73 1.09
C ARG A 216 17.68 -33.73 2.60
N TYR A 217 16.75 -32.95 3.14
CA TYR A 217 16.52 -32.92 4.57
C TYR A 217 15.72 -34.16 5.02
N PRO A 218 16.29 -35.02 5.87
CA PRO A 218 15.68 -36.31 6.18
C PRO A 218 14.36 -36.12 6.94
N TYR A 219 13.41 -37.03 6.70
CA TYR A 219 12.10 -37.07 7.38
C TYR A 219 11.27 -35.77 7.28
N SER A 220 11.48 -34.98 6.22
CA SER A 220 10.71 -33.76 5.96
C SER A 220 9.85 -33.90 4.71
N ASP A 221 8.63 -33.37 4.78
CA ASP A 221 7.63 -33.43 3.71
C ASP A 221 7.94 -32.40 2.61
N PRO A 222 8.22 -32.82 1.37
CA PRO A 222 8.65 -31.93 0.30
C PRO A 222 7.54 -30.96 -0.15
N VAL A 223 7.98 -29.85 -0.75
CA VAL A 223 7.15 -28.87 -1.45
C VAL A 223 7.59 -28.85 -2.91
N PRO A 224 6.67 -29.09 -3.88
CA PRO A 224 6.99 -29.07 -5.29
C PRO A 224 7.72 -27.79 -5.69
N GLY A 225 8.79 -27.97 -6.47
CA GLY A 225 9.62 -26.86 -6.91
C GLY A 225 10.59 -26.34 -5.85
N VAL A 226 10.35 -26.47 -4.54
CA VAL A 226 11.20 -25.89 -3.47
C VAL A 226 12.17 -26.91 -2.86
N GLY A 227 11.68 -28.11 -2.54
CA GLY A 227 12.42 -29.12 -1.76
C GLY A 227 11.73 -29.41 -0.41
N ASN A 228 12.44 -30.05 0.51
CA ASN A 228 11.95 -30.41 1.85
C ASN A 228 12.64 -29.62 2.96
N TYR A 229 13.36 -28.56 2.61
CA TYR A 229 13.97 -27.60 3.52
C TYR A 229 13.88 -26.21 2.91
N ILE A 230 13.46 -25.25 3.72
CA ILE A 230 13.47 -23.83 3.37
C ILE A 230 13.66 -22.99 4.64
N ARG A 231 14.52 -21.97 4.58
CA ARG A 231 14.69 -20.95 5.63
C ARG A 231 14.77 -19.57 5.01
N ASN A 232 14.18 -18.57 5.68
CA ASN A 232 14.37 -17.16 5.35
C ASN A 232 15.71 -16.66 5.90
N SER A 233 16.79 -17.05 5.23
CA SER A 233 18.12 -16.93 5.81
C SER A 233 18.78 -15.59 5.55
N VAL A 234 18.37 -14.88 4.50
CA VAL A 234 19.06 -13.66 4.06
C VAL A 234 18.06 -12.58 3.64
N LYS A 235 18.29 -11.35 4.10
CA LYS A 235 17.69 -10.12 3.56
C LYS A 235 18.66 -9.45 2.60
N VAL A 236 18.16 -8.95 1.49
CA VAL A 236 18.98 -8.29 0.47
C VAL A 236 18.50 -6.85 0.30
N THR A 237 19.44 -5.91 0.26
CA THR A 237 19.14 -4.52 -0.10
C THR A 237 19.81 -4.18 -1.43
N VAL A 238 19.12 -3.49 -2.32
CA VAL A 238 19.68 -2.96 -3.58
C VAL A 238 19.37 -1.48 -3.68
N ASP A 239 20.41 -0.65 -3.74
CA ASP A 239 20.25 0.79 -3.95
C ASP A 239 19.71 1.07 -5.36
N ALA A 240 18.59 1.78 -5.48
CA ALA A 240 17.95 2.04 -6.78
C ALA A 240 18.80 2.93 -7.69
N TYR A 241 19.72 3.74 -7.13
CA TYR A 241 20.52 4.70 -7.88
C TYR A 241 21.82 4.08 -8.42
N ASP A 242 22.59 3.36 -7.59
CA ASP A 242 23.88 2.80 -8.02
C ASP A 242 23.94 1.27 -8.11
N GLY A 243 22.89 0.58 -7.66
CA GLY A 243 22.79 -0.86 -7.72
C GLY A 243 23.70 -1.58 -6.74
N ALA A 244 24.23 -0.91 -5.71
CA ALA A 244 24.96 -1.55 -4.64
C ALA A 244 24.07 -2.61 -3.96
N VAL A 245 24.55 -3.85 -3.89
CA VAL A 245 23.83 -4.96 -3.28
C VAL A 245 24.51 -5.33 -1.98
N THR A 246 23.74 -5.48 -0.90
CA THR A 246 24.22 -6.04 0.37
C THR A 246 23.32 -7.18 0.82
N PHE A 247 23.93 -8.29 1.21
CA PHE A 247 23.25 -9.47 1.76
C PHE A 247 23.46 -9.52 3.26
N TYR A 248 22.38 -9.66 4.02
CA TYR A 248 22.37 -9.68 5.48
C TYR A 248 21.82 -11.02 5.99
N ILE A 249 22.54 -11.70 6.88
CA ILE A 249 22.09 -12.96 7.49
C ILE A 249 20.96 -12.69 8.48
N ALA A 250 19.77 -13.16 8.17
CA ALA A 250 18.56 -13.02 9.00
C ALA A 250 18.37 -14.21 9.96
N ASP A 251 18.55 -15.44 9.48
CA ASP A 251 18.54 -16.66 10.31
C ASP A 251 19.97 -17.11 10.57
N VAL A 252 20.55 -16.63 11.68
CA VAL A 252 21.91 -17.00 12.07
C VAL A 252 22.05 -18.47 12.44
N ASP A 253 20.94 -19.20 12.64
CA ASP A 253 20.92 -20.62 13.02
C ASP A 253 20.85 -21.58 11.85
N ASP A 254 20.60 -21.07 10.64
CA ASP A 254 20.59 -21.90 9.44
C ASP A 254 22.00 -22.45 9.10
N PRO A 255 22.21 -23.78 9.08
CA PRO A 255 23.49 -24.38 8.73
C PRO A 255 23.92 -24.10 7.28
N LEU A 256 22.99 -23.96 6.34
CA LEU A 256 23.29 -23.70 4.93
C LEU A 256 23.81 -22.27 4.74
N VAL A 257 23.18 -21.26 5.37
CA VAL A 257 23.71 -19.89 5.29
C VAL A 257 25.07 -19.75 5.99
N ARG A 258 25.29 -20.46 7.11
CA ARG A 258 26.61 -20.53 7.77
C ARG A 258 27.68 -21.12 6.86
N LEU A 259 27.35 -22.14 6.08
CA LEU A 259 28.26 -22.73 5.10
C LEU A 259 28.65 -21.69 4.03
N TRP A 260 27.66 -21.01 3.46
CA TRP A 260 27.90 -19.98 2.44
C TRP A 260 28.67 -18.78 2.97
N ALA A 261 28.40 -18.35 4.21
CA ALA A 261 29.16 -17.29 4.88
C ALA A 261 30.65 -17.65 5.03
N LYS A 262 30.96 -18.92 5.32
CA LYS A 262 32.35 -19.41 5.40
C LYS A 262 33.00 -19.57 4.03
N ALA A 263 32.24 -20.03 3.03
CA ALA A 263 32.74 -20.23 1.67
C ALA A 263 33.06 -18.91 0.94
N PHE A 264 32.31 -17.84 1.24
CA PHE A 264 32.48 -16.52 0.64
C PHE A 264 32.63 -15.41 1.70
N PRO A 265 33.80 -15.31 2.36
CA PRO A 265 34.04 -14.26 3.35
C PRO A 265 33.78 -12.85 2.77
N GLY A 266 32.99 -12.05 3.48
CA GLY A 266 32.64 -10.68 3.09
C GLY A 266 31.40 -10.52 2.20
N LEU A 267 30.85 -11.61 1.65
CA LEU A 267 29.60 -11.55 0.87
C LEU A 267 28.38 -11.30 1.76
N LEU A 268 28.31 -12.00 2.89
CA LEU A 268 27.19 -11.95 3.84
C LEU A 268 27.59 -11.14 5.08
N LYS A 269 26.77 -10.16 5.42
CA LYS A 269 26.93 -9.29 6.61
C LYS A 269 25.97 -9.70 7.72
N ALA A 270 26.26 -9.30 8.96
CA ALA A 270 25.31 -9.49 10.05
C ALA A 270 24.09 -8.56 9.86
N LEU A 271 22.88 -9.03 10.21
CA LEU A 271 21.67 -8.18 10.13
C LEU A 271 21.81 -6.89 10.95
N THR A 272 22.59 -6.91 12.03
CA THR A 272 22.87 -5.71 12.86
C THR A 272 23.66 -4.63 12.13
N GLU A 273 24.35 -4.96 11.04
CA GLU A 273 25.04 -3.98 10.18
C GLU A 273 24.09 -3.27 9.21
N MET A 274 22.85 -3.76 9.04
CA MET A 274 21.83 -3.08 8.26
C MET A 274 21.48 -1.74 8.95
N PRO A 275 21.42 -0.63 8.20
CA PRO A 275 21.02 0.67 8.74
C PRO A 275 19.72 0.56 9.55
N ALA A 276 19.66 1.23 10.71
CA ALA A 276 18.51 1.14 11.62
C ALA A 276 17.19 1.48 10.93
N ASP A 277 17.21 2.48 10.06
CA ASP A 277 16.10 2.89 9.21
C ASP A 277 15.58 1.73 8.35
N LEU A 278 16.45 1.09 7.55
CA LEU A 278 16.07 -0.07 6.73
C LEU A 278 15.63 -1.28 7.55
N ARG A 279 16.18 -1.47 8.76
CA ARG A 279 15.77 -2.56 9.65
C ARG A 279 14.32 -2.43 10.12
N GLU A 280 13.82 -1.20 10.28
CA GLU A 280 12.42 -0.95 10.62
C GLU A 280 11.46 -1.40 9.50
N HIS A 281 11.96 -1.48 8.26
CA HIS A 281 11.20 -1.90 7.08
C HIS A 281 11.36 -3.39 6.73
N VAL A 282 12.05 -4.18 7.55
CA VAL A 282 12.10 -5.64 7.36
C VAL A 282 10.70 -6.22 7.55
N ARG A 283 10.22 -7.00 6.58
CA ARG A 283 8.94 -7.72 6.64
C ARG A 283 9.13 -9.24 6.61
N TYR A 284 8.13 -9.97 7.10
CA TYR A 284 8.12 -11.43 7.02
C TYR A 284 7.55 -11.86 5.67
N PRO A 285 8.27 -12.64 4.85
CA PRO A 285 7.91 -12.78 3.44
C PRO A 285 6.72 -13.71 3.18
N GLU A 286 5.94 -13.35 2.16
CA GLU A 286 4.67 -13.99 1.82
C GLU A 286 4.84 -15.42 1.30
N ASP A 287 5.82 -15.67 0.44
CA ASP A 287 6.03 -17.01 -0.14
C ASP A 287 6.42 -18.04 0.92
N PHE A 288 7.35 -17.67 1.80
CA PHE A 288 7.76 -18.53 2.90
C PHE A 288 6.61 -18.78 3.88
N PHE A 289 5.89 -17.73 4.24
CA PHE A 289 4.73 -17.81 5.12
C PHE A 289 3.61 -18.67 4.54
N ALA A 290 3.32 -18.55 3.24
CA ALA A 290 2.32 -19.37 2.56
C ALA A 290 2.70 -20.87 2.57
N ILE A 291 4.00 -21.20 2.42
CA ILE A 291 4.48 -22.57 2.57
C ILE A 291 4.28 -23.06 4.01
N GLN A 292 4.67 -22.27 5.00
CA GLN A 292 4.52 -22.62 6.42
C GLN A 292 3.05 -22.81 6.80
N ALA A 293 2.16 -21.93 6.35
CA ALA A 293 0.72 -22.02 6.60
C ALA A 293 0.14 -23.32 6.02
N ARG A 294 0.50 -23.69 4.79
CA ARG A 294 0.04 -24.95 4.16
C ARG A 294 0.56 -26.19 4.88
N LYS A 295 1.81 -26.17 5.37
CA LYS A 295 2.35 -27.28 6.19
C LYS A 295 1.67 -27.33 7.55
N TYR A 296 1.49 -26.19 8.21
CA TYR A 296 0.83 -26.11 9.51
C TYR A 296 -0.63 -26.59 9.46
N ALA A 297 -1.33 -26.35 8.35
CA ALA A 297 -2.70 -26.84 8.13
C ALA A 297 -2.85 -28.37 8.26
N VAL A 298 -1.75 -29.11 8.13
CA VAL A 298 -1.69 -30.57 8.32
C VAL A 298 -0.96 -30.94 9.61
N TYR A 299 0.21 -30.36 9.88
CA TYR A 299 1.11 -30.80 10.94
C TYR A 299 0.82 -30.20 12.33
N HIS A 300 -0.21 -29.36 12.47
CA HIS A 300 -0.68 -28.93 13.81
C HIS A 300 -1.29 -30.09 14.62
N MET A 301 -1.74 -31.15 13.94
CA MET A 301 -2.26 -32.37 14.55
C MET A 301 -1.12 -33.19 15.16
N ASN A 302 -0.92 -33.07 16.47
CA ASN A 302 0.15 -33.78 17.20
C ASN A 302 -0.23 -35.21 17.62
N ASP A 303 -1.52 -35.55 17.68
CA ASP A 303 -1.97 -36.91 17.99
C ASP A 303 -1.82 -37.83 16.75
N PRO A 304 -1.11 -38.98 16.84
CA PRO A 304 -0.87 -39.83 15.69
C PRO A 304 -2.13 -40.43 15.04
N GLN A 305 -3.17 -40.74 15.83
CA GLN A 305 -4.41 -41.31 15.28
C GLN A 305 -5.20 -40.24 14.54
N VAL A 306 -5.34 -39.06 15.14
CA VAL A 306 -5.98 -37.88 14.51
C VAL A 306 -5.25 -37.50 13.22
N PHE A 307 -3.91 -37.49 13.24
CA PHE A 307 -3.09 -37.18 12.07
C PHE A 307 -3.25 -38.24 10.97
N TYR A 308 -3.16 -39.54 11.31
CA TYR A 308 -3.31 -40.64 10.34
C TYR A 308 -4.68 -40.62 9.65
N ASN A 309 -5.74 -40.35 10.42
CA ASN A 309 -7.10 -40.27 9.91
C ASN A 309 -7.45 -38.90 9.28
N LYS A 310 -6.58 -37.89 9.43
CA LYS A 310 -6.80 -36.49 9.00
C LYS A 310 -8.11 -35.90 9.54
N GLU A 311 -8.41 -36.18 10.81
CA GLU A 311 -9.69 -35.80 11.43
C GLU A 311 -9.86 -34.29 11.62
N ASP A 312 -8.76 -33.56 11.83
CA ASP A 312 -8.75 -32.09 11.98
C ASP A 312 -7.95 -31.41 10.86
N LEU A 313 -8.16 -31.83 9.60
CA LEU A 313 -7.46 -31.23 8.48
C LEU A 313 -7.96 -29.81 8.19
N TRP A 314 -7.05 -28.84 8.21
CA TRP A 314 -7.35 -27.45 7.88
C TRP A 314 -7.02 -27.14 6.42
N ALA A 315 -7.56 -26.04 5.92
CA ALA A 315 -7.30 -25.49 4.60
C ALA A 315 -7.24 -23.96 4.66
N ILE A 316 -6.58 -23.36 3.68
CA ILE A 316 -6.67 -21.92 3.42
C ILE A 316 -8.03 -21.66 2.76
N PRO A 317 -8.81 -20.66 3.24
CA PRO A 317 -10.10 -20.39 2.67
C PRO A 317 -9.96 -19.96 1.22
N ARG A 318 -10.88 -20.47 0.40
CA ARG A 318 -10.99 -20.10 -1.02
C ARG A 318 -12.08 -19.06 -1.21
N ARG A 319 -11.92 -18.27 -2.27
CA ARG A 319 -12.84 -17.26 -2.73
C ARG A 319 -13.07 -17.40 -4.23
N SER A 320 -14.31 -17.19 -4.69
CA SER A 320 -14.59 -17.12 -6.12
C SER A 320 -14.46 -15.68 -6.60
N ILE A 321 -13.48 -15.42 -7.45
CA ILE A 321 -13.23 -14.09 -8.04
C ILE A 321 -13.31 -14.26 -9.55
N GLU A 322 -14.21 -13.52 -10.20
CA GLU A 322 -14.43 -13.59 -11.66
C GLU A 322 -14.68 -15.04 -12.16
N GLY A 323 -15.42 -15.83 -11.38
CA GLY A 323 -15.75 -17.22 -11.71
C GLY A 323 -14.59 -18.20 -11.52
N ARG A 324 -13.45 -17.78 -10.95
CA ARG A 324 -12.32 -18.65 -10.60
C ARG A 324 -12.16 -18.73 -9.09
N ASP A 325 -12.11 -19.95 -8.60
CA ASP A 325 -11.81 -20.21 -7.20
C ASP A 325 -10.31 -20.12 -6.96
N ARG A 326 -9.92 -19.25 -6.02
CA ARG A 326 -8.53 -19.07 -5.59
C ARG A 326 -8.44 -19.09 -4.07
N GLU A 327 -7.33 -19.61 -3.56
CA GLU A 327 -6.98 -19.44 -2.15
C GLU A 327 -6.78 -17.95 -1.86
N ILE A 328 -7.15 -17.51 -0.66
CA ILE A 328 -6.79 -16.18 -0.20
C ILE A 328 -5.28 -16.14 0.05
N GLU A 329 -4.63 -15.17 -0.57
CA GLU A 329 -3.21 -14.89 -0.34
C GLU A 329 -3.04 -14.22 1.03
N PRO A 330 -1.94 -14.51 1.74
CA PRO A 330 -1.57 -13.74 2.92
C PRO A 330 -1.51 -12.25 2.63
N TYR A 331 -1.84 -11.41 3.61
CA TYR A 331 -1.77 -9.96 3.44
C TYR A 331 -1.23 -9.28 4.69
N TYR A 332 -0.52 -8.18 4.47
CA TYR A 332 -0.01 -7.35 5.55
C TYR A 332 -1.08 -6.44 6.14
N THR A 333 -1.09 -6.33 7.46
CA THR A 333 -1.98 -5.42 8.18
C THR A 333 -1.32 -4.91 9.45
N ILE A 334 -1.66 -3.70 9.88
CA ILE A 334 -1.38 -3.22 11.23
C ILE A 334 -2.57 -3.51 12.12
N MET A 335 -2.35 -4.27 13.19
CA MET A 335 -3.36 -4.49 14.22
C MET A 335 -2.73 -4.81 15.56
N ARG A 336 -3.50 -4.64 16.63
CA ARG A 336 -3.15 -5.13 17.96
C ARG A 336 -3.50 -6.61 18.07
N LEU A 337 -2.49 -7.47 18.20
CA LEU A 337 -2.68 -8.90 18.43
C LEU A 337 -3.38 -9.16 19.78
N PRO A 338 -4.19 -10.22 19.92
CA PRO A 338 -4.80 -10.58 21.20
C PRO A 338 -3.75 -10.78 22.30
N GLY A 339 -3.95 -10.11 23.44
CA GLY A 339 -3.03 -10.14 24.60
C GLY A 339 -1.86 -9.16 24.53
N GLU A 340 -1.63 -8.51 23.38
CA GLU A 340 -0.59 -7.50 23.22
C GLU A 340 -1.11 -6.08 23.50
N GLN A 341 -0.21 -5.19 23.93
CA GLN A 341 -0.57 -3.82 24.30
C GLN A 341 -0.44 -2.82 23.15
N ARG A 342 0.33 -3.16 22.12
CA ARG A 342 0.65 -2.28 20.99
C ARG A 342 0.24 -2.92 19.67
N GLU A 343 -0.03 -2.06 18.70
CA GLU A 343 -0.24 -2.47 17.32
C GLU A 343 1.08 -2.89 16.69
N GLU A 344 1.03 -3.90 15.83
CA GLU A 344 2.18 -4.40 15.10
C GLU A 344 1.82 -4.63 13.64
N PHE A 345 2.83 -4.50 12.80
CA PHE A 345 2.74 -4.93 11.41
C PHE A 345 2.95 -6.42 11.30
N ILE A 346 1.92 -7.09 10.81
CA ILE A 346 1.87 -8.55 10.73
C ILE A 346 1.50 -8.97 9.32
N LEU A 347 1.97 -10.17 8.95
CA LEU A 347 1.47 -10.89 7.80
C LEU A 347 0.44 -11.92 8.29
N LEU A 348 -0.76 -11.90 7.75
CA LEU A 348 -1.88 -12.71 8.25
C LEU A 348 -2.42 -13.66 7.19
N THR A 349 -2.82 -14.86 7.61
CA THR A 349 -3.67 -15.76 6.83
C THR A 349 -4.71 -16.44 7.74
N LEU A 350 -5.65 -17.12 7.11
CA LEU A 350 -6.87 -17.64 7.71
C LEU A 350 -6.97 -19.16 7.51
N PHE A 351 -7.70 -19.86 8.38
CA PHE A 351 -7.96 -21.30 8.25
C PHE A 351 -9.43 -21.68 8.44
N ASN A 352 -9.91 -22.55 7.55
CA ASN A 352 -11.18 -23.26 7.65
C ASN A 352 -10.93 -24.79 7.67
N PRO A 353 -11.83 -25.62 8.21
CA PRO A 353 -11.74 -27.06 8.03
C PRO A 353 -11.80 -27.41 6.54
N SER A 354 -11.08 -28.44 6.10
CA SER A 354 -10.97 -28.84 4.68
C SER A 354 -12.32 -28.99 3.95
N ARG A 355 -13.40 -29.31 4.66
CA ARG A 355 -14.75 -29.57 4.10
C ARG A 355 -15.83 -28.59 4.58
N ARG A 356 -15.44 -27.48 5.22
CA ARG A 356 -16.38 -26.48 5.75
C ARG A 356 -15.87 -25.08 5.46
N ASP A 357 -16.77 -24.14 5.27
CA ASP A 357 -16.38 -22.74 4.99
C ASP A 357 -16.33 -21.84 6.23
N ASN A 358 -16.75 -22.36 7.40
CA ASN A 358 -16.63 -21.62 8.65
C ASN A 358 -15.18 -21.54 9.10
N MET A 359 -14.80 -20.40 9.67
CA MET A 359 -13.45 -20.16 10.17
C MET A 359 -13.23 -20.87 11.49
N ILE A 360 -12.02 -21.40 11.66
CA ILE A 360 -11.60 -22.12 12.88
C ILE A 360 -10.33 -21.56 13.49
N ALA A 361 -9.47 -20.94 12.69
CA ALA A 361 -8.25 -20.33 13.18
C ALA A 361 -7.74 -19.28 12.21
N TRP A 362 -6.73 -18.54 12.65
CA TRP A 362 -5.89 -17.70 11.83
C TRP A 362 -4.45 -17.77 12.32
N LEU A 363 -3.52 -17.48 11.41
CA LEU A 363 -2.09 -17.48 11.66
C LEU A 363 -1.53 -16.11 11.30
N ALA A 364 -0.64 -15.61 12.14
CA ALA A 364 0.10 -14.38 11.87
C ALA A 364 1.61 -14.57 12.05
N ALA A 365 2.37 -13.92 11.19
CA ALA A 365 3.80 -13.70 11.34
C ALA A 365 4.07 -12.24 11.73
N ARG A 366 4.81 -12.04 12.81
CA ARG A 366 5.16 -10.70 13.30
C ARG A 366 6.36 -10.16 12.51
N SER A 367 6.23 -8.95 11.97
CA SER A 367 7.28 -8.30 11.17
C SER A 367 8.06 -7.25 11.93
N ASP A 368 7.61 -6.82 13.11
CA ASP A 368 8.29 -5.75 13.86
C ASP A 368 9.53 -6.25 14.62
N PRO A 369 10.62 -5.44 14.68
CA PRO A 369 11.95 -5.91 15.12
C PRO A 369 11.99 -6.67 16.44
N LEU A 370 11.19 -6.27 17.43
CA LEU A 370 11.16 -6.91 18.75
C LEU A 370 10.66 -8.36 18.71
N HIS A 371 9.75 -8.67 17.78
CA HIS A 371 9.08 -9.96 17.69
C HIS A 371 9.23 -10.61 16.31
N TYR A 372 10.15 -10.10 15.50
CA TYR A 372 10.36 -10.51 14.14
C TYR A 372 10.48 -12.03 13.99
N GLY A 373 9.73 -12.60 13.05
CA GLY A 373 9.79 -14.02 12.70
C GLY A 373 9.02 -14.94 13.64
N ARG A 374 8.36 -14.42 14.68
CA ARG A 374 7.47 -15.23 15.52
C ARG A 374 6.14 -15.47 14.81
N LEU A 375 5.79 -16.74 14.70
CA LEU A 375 4.49 -17.21 14.21
C LEU A 375 3.55 -17.44 15.39
N VAL A 376 2.32 -16.95 15.29
CA VAL A 376 1.29 -17.11 16.31
C VAL A 376 0.00 -17.56 15.66
N VAL A 377 -0.59 -18.63 16.20
CA VAL A 377 -1.87 -19.18 15.76
C VAL A 377 -2.91 -18.87 16.81
N PHE A 378 -4.09 -18.46 16.36
CA PHE A 378 -5.22 -18.15 17.21
C PHE A 378 -6.42 -18.97 16.76
N ASP A 379 -6.93 -19.78 17.67
CA ASP A 379 -8.12 -20.59 17.44
C ASP A 379 -9.38 -19.79 17.77
N PHE A 380 -10.40 -19.94 16.91
CA PHE A 380 -11.74 -19.48 17.21
C PHE A 380 -12.47 -20.49 18.13
N PRO A 381 -13.39 -20.03 18.99
CA PRO A 381 -14.15 -20.92 19.86
C PRO A 381 -14.97 -21.94 19.07
N LYS A 382 -14.85 -23.23 19.40
CA LYS A 382 -15.59 -24.31 18.71
C LYS A 382 -17.12 -24.20 18.87
N GLN A 383 -17.60 -23.48 19.88
CA GLN A 383 -19.03 -23.27 20.15
C GLN A 383 -19.63 -22.10 19.37
N LYS A 384 -18.82 -21.24 18.72
CA LYS A 384 -19.29 -20.06 18.01
C LYS A 384 -19.06 -20.21 16.51
N LEU A 385 -20.11 -19.95 15.74
CA LEU A 385 -20.01 -19.90 14.29
C LEU A 385 -19.28 -18.61 13.87
N VAL A 386 -18.12 -18.75 13.25
CA VAL A 386 -17.40 -17.64 12.62
C VAL A 386 -17.49 -17.83 11.10
N PHE A 387 -18.21 -16.94 10.42
CA PHE A 387 -18.35 -17.03 8.96
C PHE A 387 -17.01 -16.87 8.29
N GLY A 388 -16.76 -17.64 7.24
CA GLY A 388 -15.60 -17.49 6.37
C GLY A 388 -15.85 -16.61 5.13
N PRO A 389 -14.79 -16.29 4.39
CA PRO A 389 -14.82 -15.42 3.21
C PRO A 389 -15.92 -15.77 2.20
N ARG A 390 -16.03 -17.05 1.82
CA ARG A 390 -17.05 -17.53 0.85
C ARG A 390 -18.48 -17.30 1.34
N GLN A 391 -18.72 -17.47 2.63
CA GLN A 391 -20.05 -17.24 3.22
C GLN A 391 -20.37 -15.75 3.28
N ILE A 392 -19.37 -14.91 3.54
CA ILE A 392 -19.55 -13.45 3.53
C ILE A 392 -19.83 -12.95 2.12
N ASP A 393 -19.08 -13.40 1.10
CA ASP A 393 -19.39 -13.08 -0.30
C ASP A 393 -20.83 -13.48 -0.67
N ALA A 394 -21.24 -14.72 -0.34
CA ALA A 394 -22.59 -15.18 -0.61
C ALA A 394 -23.66 -14.32 0.08
N ARG A 395 -23.41 -13.87 1.31
CA ARG A 395 -24.32 -12.97 2.04
C ARG A 395 -24.37 -11.57 1.44
N ILE A 396 -23.22 -11.04 0.99
CA ILE A 396 -23.15 -9.77 0.26
C ILE A 396 -23.98 -9.86 -1.02
N ASP A 397 -23.90 -10.97 -1.74
CA ASP A 397 -24.64 -11.21 -2.99
C ASP A 397 -26.15 -11.40 -2.78
N GLN A 398 -26.53 -11.95 -1.62
CA GLN A 398 -27.93 -12.19 -1.22
C GLN A 398 -28.60 -10.97 -0.59
N ASP A 399 -27.83 -9.96 -0.13
CA ASP A 399 -28.39 -8.74 0.43
C ASP A 399 -29.18 -7.99 -0.66
N PRO A 400 -30.50 -7.76 -0.51
CA PRO A 400 -31.32 -7.18 -1.56
C PRO A 400 -30.86 -5.77 -1.97
N VAL A 401 -30.39 -4.95 -1.03
CA VAL A 401 -29.99 -3.57 -1.28
C VAL A 401 -28.66 -3.55 -2.03
N ILE A 402 -27.69 -4.34 -1.58
CA ILE A 402 -26.38 -4.45 -2.24
C ILE A 402 -26.55 -5.07 -3.63
N SER A 403 -27.26 -6.18 -3.74
CA SER A 403 -27.47 -6.89 -5.00
C SER A 403 -28.18 -6.02 -6.04
N GLN A 404 -29.20 -5.27 -5.63
CA GLN A 404 -29.86 -4.28 -6.49
C GLN A 404 -28.87 -3.19 -6.94
N GLN A 405 -28.12 -2.60 -6.01
CA GLN A 405 -27.16 -1.53 -6.32
C GLN A 405 -26.06 -2.01 -7.27
N LEU A 406 -25.50 -3.20 -7.03
CA LEU A 406 -24.48 -3.82 -7.88
C LEU A 406 -25.02 -4.11 -9.28
N SER A 407 -26.25 -4.61 -9.39
CA SER A 407 -26.90 -4.85 -10.67
C SER A 407 -27.16 -3.55 -11.46
N LEU A 408 -27.44 -2.45 -10.75
CA LEU A 408 -27.61 -1.12 -11.36
C LEU A 408 -26.28 -0.50 -11.80
N TRP A 409 -25.21 -0.69 -11.03
CA TRP A 409 -23.88 -0.19 -11.38
C TRP A 409 -23.16 -1.03 -12.42
N ASN A 410 -23.51 -2.31 -12.54
CA ASN A 410 -22.93 -3.22 -13.51
C ASN A 410 -23.83 -3.30 -14.76
N GLN A 411 -24.03 -2.15 -15.41
CA GLN A 411 -24.84 -2.01 -16.63
C GLN A 411 -23.99 -1.56 -17.82
N ARG A 412 -24.59 -1.52 -19.01
CA ARG A 412 -23.90 -1.14 -20.25
C ARG A 412 -23.24 0.24 -20.09
N GLY A 413 -21.90 0.25 -20.02
CA GLY A 413 -21.08 1.46 -19.87
C GLY A 413 -20.30 1.56 -18.56
N SER A 414 -20.67 0.79 -17.51
CA SER A 414 -19.96 0.76 -16.23
C SER A 414 -19.78 -0.67 -15.71
N SER A 415 -18.68 -0.88 -15.00
CA SER A 415 -18.34 -2.16 -14.39
C SER A 415 -18.01 -1.96 -12.92
N VAL A 416 -18.53 -2.86 -12.09
CA VAL A 416 -18.18 -2.89 -10.66
C VAL A 416 -16.97 -3.79 -10.47
N ILE A 417 -15.97 -3.28 -9.77
CA ILE A 417 -14.77 -4.01 -9.40
C ILE A 417 -14.80 -4.20 -7.88
N ARG A 418 -14.90 -5.45 -7.45
CA ARG A 418 -14.77 -5.81 -6.03
C ARG A 418 -13.29 -5.93 -5.69
N GLY A 419 -12.84 -5.16 -4.71
CA GLY A 419 -11.46 -5.27 -4.23
C GLY A 419 -11.23 -6.54 -3.38
N SER A 420 -10.00 -6.64 -2.88
CA SER A 420 -9.60 -7.69 -1.94
C SER A 420 -10.49 -7.67 -0.69
N LEU A 421 -10.86 -8.85 -0.21
CA LEU A 421 -11.63 -9.03 1.01
C LEU A 421 -10.67 -9.20 2.17
N LEU A 422 -10.55 -8.19 3.02
CA LEU A 422 -9.73 -8.24 4.22
C LEU A 422 -10.57 -8.79 5.37
N ALA A 423 -10.09 -9.84 6.03
CA ALA A 423 -10.70 -10.38 7.25
C ALA A 423 -9.83 -10.02 8.46
N ILE A 424 -10.27 -9.07 9.26
CA ILE A 424 -9.53 -8.57 10.41
C ILE A 424 -10.07 -9.25 11.68
N PRO A 425 -9.26 -10.05 12.40
CA PRO A 425 -9.67 -10.63 13.66
C PRO A 425 -9.91 -9.55 14.71
N ILE A 426 -11.08 -9.61 15.36
CA ILE A 426 -11.40 -8.81 16.53
C ILE A 426 -11.98 -9.73 17.59
N GLU A 427 -11.25 -9.85 18.70
CA GLU A 427 -11.53 -10.75 19.82
C GLU A 427 -11.78 -12.19 19.33
N GLN A 428 -13.03 -12.67 19.40
CA GLN A 428 -13.45 -14.03 19.01
C GLN A 428 -14.33 -14.01 17.75
N SER A 429 -14.01 -13.13 16.80
CA SER A 429 -14.76 -12.93 15.56
C SER A 429 -13.92 -12.26 14.48
N LEU A 430 -14.49 -12.13 13.28
CA LEU A 430 -13.86 -11.45 12.15
C LEU A 430 -14.75 -10.29 11.70
N ILE A 431 -14.11 -9.14 11.43
CA ILE A 431 -14.68 -8.09 10.60
C ILE A 431 -14.16 -8.29 9.19
N TYR A 432 -15.07 -8.27 8.23
CA TYR A 432 -14.77 -8.35 6.81
C TYR A 432 -14.89 -6.98 6.18
N ILE A 433 -13.88 -6.56 5.43
CA ILE A 433 -13.84 -5.25 4.76
C ILE A 433 -13.58 -5.49 3.28
N GLN A 434 -14.46 -4.96 2.42
CA GLN A 434 -14.33 -5.04 0.98
C GLN A 434 -14.61 -3.69 0.32
N PRO A 435 -13.62 -3.07 -0.34
CA PRO A 435 -13.87 -1.89 -1.15
C PRO A 435 -14.57 -2.27 -2.47
N LEU A 436 -15.51 -1.42 -2.88
CA LEU A 436 -16.19 -1.48 -4.16
C LEU A 436 -15.80 -0.29 -5.02
N TYR A 437 -15.17 -0.57 -6.16
CA TYR A 437 -14.79 0.43 -7.13
C TYR A 437 -15.75 0.41 -8.32
N LEU A 438 -16.00 1.58 -8.89
CA LEU A 438 -16.72 1.75 -10.14
C LEU A 438 -15.76 2.25 -11.21
N ALA A 439 -15.82 1.65 -12.39
CA ALA A 439 -15.05 2.09 -13.55
C ALA A 439 -15.94 2.05 -14.79
N ALA A 440 -15.71 2.96 -15.74
CA ALA A 440 -16.31 2.83 -17.07
C ALA A 440 -15.88 1.50 -17.72
N ALA A 441 -16.76 0.90 -18.53
CA ALA A 441 -16.48 -0.38 -19.19
C ALA A 441 -15.48 -0.25 -20.36
N GLU A 442 -15.13 0.97 -20.75
CA GLU A 442 -14.20 1.27 -21.84
C GLU A 442 -12.73 1.19 -21.38
N GLN A 443 -11.81 1.08 -22.36
CA GLN A 443 -10.38 1.10 -22.09
C GLN A 443 -9.96 2.47 -21.52
N GLY A 444 -9.13 2.46 -20.47
CA GLY A 444 -8.64 3.69 -19.84
C GLY A 444 -9.53 4.25 -18.73
N ALA A 445 -10.52 3.50 -18.26
CA ALA A 445 -11.34 3.91 -17.12
C ALA A 445 -10.53 3.98 -15.81
N LEU A 446 -10.81 5.01 -15.01
CA LEU A 446 -10.24 5.24 -13.68
C LEU A 446 -11.14 4.61 -12.63
N PRO A 447 -10.72 3.51 -11.95
CA PRO A 447 -11.52 2.95 -10.88
C PRO A 447 -11.58 3.90 -9.69
N GLU A 448 -12.80 4.27 -9.31
CA GLU A 448 -13.09 5.14 -8.17
C GLU A 448 -13.74 4.34 -7.05
N LEU A 449 -13.27 4.49 -5.82
CA LEU A 449 -13.90 3.89 -4.65
C LEU A 449 -15.28 4.53 -4.46
N ARG A 450 -16.34 3.75 -4.57
CA ARG A 450 -17.72 4.24 -4.39
C ARG A 450 -18.32 3.79 -3.06
N ARG A 451 -18.00 2.59 -2.59
CA ARG A 451 -18.49 2.06 -1.32
C ARG A 451 -17.44 1.19 -0.65
N VAL A 452 -17.57 1.05 0.66
CA VAL A 452 -16.92 0.03 1.46
C VAL A 452 -18.03 -0.87 2.01
N ILE A 453 -17.91 -2.17 1.78
CA ILE A 453 -18.76 -3.16 2.44
C ILE A 453 -18.04 -3.62 3.70
N VAL A 454 -18.76 -3.58 4.82
CA VAL A 454 -18.30 -4.17 6.08
C VAL A 454 -19.27 -5.26 6.51
N GLY A 455 -18.74 -6.44 6.81
CA GLY A 455 -19.49 -7.56 7.36
C GLY A 455 -19.01 -7.90 8.77
N TYR A 456 -19.95 -8.06 9.71
CA TYR A 456 -19.66 -8.53 11.06
C TYR A 456 -20.81 -9.41 11.57
N GLY A 457 -20.52 -10.69 11.85
CA GLY A 457 -21.55 -11.66 12.21
C GLY A 457 -22.64 -11.75 11.15
N ASN A 458 -23.88 -11.42 11.51
CA ASN A 458 -25.04 -11.43 10.61
C ASN A 458 -25.33 -10.07 9.97
N GLN A 459 -24.57 -9.03 10.30
CA GLN A 459 -24.81 -7.68 9.81
C GLN A 459 -23.86 -7.37 8.66
N ILE A 460 -24.40 -6.73 7.63
CA ILE A 460 -23.65 -6.20 6.49
C ILE A 460 -24.07 -4.75 6.30
N ALA A 461 -23.09 -3.88 6.12
CA ALA A 461 -23.28 -2.48 5.81
C ALA A 461 -22.49 -2.14 4.54
N MET A 462 -23.04 -1.26 3.72
CA MET A 462 -22.38 -0.75 2.52
C MET A 462 -22.51 0.76 2.50
N GLU A 463 -21.45 1.48 2.87
CA GLU A 463 -21.44 2.94 2.97
C GLU A 463 -20.30 3.56 2.15
N PRO A 464 -20.32 4.88 1.87
CA PRO A 464 -19.24 5.56 1.17
C PRO A 464 -17.84 5.38 1.78
N THR A 465 -17.73 5.29 3.12
CA THR A 465 -16.44 5.14 3.81
C THR A 465 -16.41 3.95 4.78
N LEU A 466 -15.20 3.52 5.16
CA LEU A 466 -14.99 2.47 6.15
C LEU A 466 -15.59 2.87 7.51
N GLU A 467 -15.36 4.11 7.94
CA GLU A 467 -15.85 4.65 9.21
C GLU A 467 -17.38 4.66 9.26
N GLN A 468 -18.05 5.04 8.16
CA GLN A 468 -19.50 5.03 8.08
C GLN A 468 -20.05 3.60 8.09
N SER A 469 -19.39 2.68 7.39
CA SER A 469 -19.78 1.27 7.36
C SER A 469 -19.64 0.64 8.76
N LEU A 470 -18.53 0.89 9.45
CA LEU A 470 -18.31 0.46 10.83
C LEU A 470 -19.34 1.09 11.79
N ALA A 471 -19.63 2.38 11.64
CA ALA A 471 -20.63 3.08 12.44
C ALA A 471 -22.02 2.46 12.27
N ARG A 472 -22.40 2.08 11.04
CA ARG A 472 -23.67 1.40 10.74
C ARG A 472 -23.74 -0.01 11.34
N ILE A 473 -22.64 -0.76 11.34
CA ILE A 473 -22.56 -2.08 11.98
C ILE A 473 -22.68 -1.97 13.51
N PHE A 474 -21.91 -1.08 14.13
CA PHE A 474 -21.83 -0.99 15.59
C PHE A 474 -22.85 -0.03 16.22
N GLY A 475 -23.72 0.59 15.42
CA GLY A 475 -24.71 1.56 15.90
C GLY A 475 -24.08 2.83 16.47
N LEU A 476 -22.84 3.14 16.09
CA LEU A 476 -22.12 4.35 16.52
C LEU A 476 -22.55 5.54 15.65
N ARG A 477 -22.58 6.75 16.21
CA ARG A 477 -22.80 7.97 15.43
C ARG A 477 -21.55 8.22 14.56
N ALA A 478 -21.66 8.05 13.25
CA ALA A 478 -20.56 8.36 12.34
C ALA A 478 -20.16 9.83 12.47
N PRO A 479 -18.85 10.18 12.54
CA PRO A 479 -18.43 11.56 12.41
C PRO A 479 -18.82 12.09 11.02
N PRO A 480 -19.22 13.37 10.88
CA PRO A 480 -19.51 13.96 9.59
C PRO A 480 -18.25 13.92 8.70
N THR A 481 -18.44 13.64 7.41
CA THR A 481 -17.38 13.55 6.38
C THR A 481 -16.43 14.75 6.40
N ALA A 482 -15.12 14.49 6.54
CA ALA A 482 -14.09 15.45 6.20
C ALA A 482 -14.03 15.58 4.67
N GLY A 483 -14.61 16.64 4.12
CA GLY A 483 -14.65 16.86 2.66
C GLY A 483 -15.71 17.85 2.17
N GLY A 484 -16.65 18.29 3.02
CA GLY A 484 -17.47 19.48 2.74
C GLY A 484 -16.78 20.74 3.27
N PRO A 485 -16.93 21.92 2.61
CA PRO A 485 -16.42 23.17 3.14
C PRO A 485 -16.93 23.36 4.59
N PRO A 486 -16.07 23.77 5.53
CA PRO A 486 -16.38 23.69 6.94
C PRO A 486 -17.54 24.62 7.28
N ALA A 487 -18.66 24.03 7.71
CA ALA A 487 -19.60 24.74 8.58
C ALA A 487 -18.85 24.98 9.90
N ALA A 488 -18.23 26.15 10.00
CA ALA A 488 -17.51 26.59 11.17
C ALA A 488 -18.45 26.59 12.40
N SER A 489 -18.22 25.65 13.31
CA SER A 489 -18.60 25.80 14.71
C SER A 489 -17.35 26.32 15.45
N PRO A 490 -17.34 27.58 15.92
CA PRO A 490 -16.15 28.15 16.52
C PRO A 490 -15.96 27.67 17.97
N SER A 491 -14.78 27.09 18.24
CA SER A 491 -14.17 27.04 19.57
C SER A 491 -13.89 28.46 20.05
N GLY A 492 -14.29 28.75 21.29
CA GLY A 492 -14.35 30.09 21.85
C GLY A 492 -13.01 30.72 22.23
N GLY A 493 -13.11 32.00 22.57
CA GLY A 493 -12.07 32.70 23.34
C GLY A 493 -11.61 34.06 22.81
N ALA A 494 -12.49 34.91 22.27
CA ALA A 494 -12.29 36.38 22.20
C ALA A 494 -13.51 37.18 21.64
N THR A 495 -14.60 36.54 21.21
CA THR A 495 -15.74 37.20 20.52
C THR A 495 -17.11 37.03 21.21
N ASP A 496 -17.14 36.44 22.41
CA ASP A 496 -18.37 35.92 23.03
C ASP A 496 -19.26 37.00 23.68
N THR A 497 -18.75 38.21 23.95
CA THR A 497 -19.57 39.31 24.48
C THR A 497 -20.48 39.91 23.40
N GLY A 498 -19.96 40.16 22.19
CA GLY A 498 -20.75 40.74 21.09
C GLY A 498 -21.78 39.75 20.51
N ALA A 499 -21.42 38.47 20.38
CA ALA A 499 -22.32 37.44 19.88
C ALA A 499 -23.41 37.04 20.88
N ARG A 500 -23.19 37.19 22.20
CA ARG A 500 -24.26 37.05 23.21
C ARG A 500 -25.18 38.26 23.24
N ALA A 501 -24.66 39.47 23.11
CA ALA A 501 -25.46 40.70 23.03
C ALA A 501 -26.42 40.67 21.82
N LEU A 502 -25.90 40.37 20.61
CA LEU A 502 -26.74 40.27 19.40
C LEU A 502 -27.81 39.16 19.50
N ARG A 503 -27.50 38.01 20.13
CA ARG A 503 -28.48 36.93 20.36
C ARG A 503 -29.51 37.26 21.44
N ALA A 504 -29.18 38.12 22.41
CA ALA A 504 -30.13 38.63 23.39
C ALA A 504 -31.09 39.64 22.75
N ILE A 505 -30.57 40.57 21.95
CA ILE A 505 -31.35 41.57 21.23
C ILE A 505 -32.27 40.90 20.20
N GLY A 506 -31.76 39.91 19.45
CA GLY A 506 -32.56 39.12 18.51
C GLY A 506 -33.73 38.37 19.18
N ARG A 507 -33.53 37.86 20.41
CA ARG A 507 -34.63 37.25 21.19
C ARG A 507 -35.65 38.27 21.66
N GLN A 508 -35.21 39.42 22.16
CA GLN A 508 -36.11 40.49 22.58
C GLN A 508 -36.95 41.04 21.42
N ALA A 509 -36.34 41.20 20.24
CA ALA A 509 -37.05 41.59 19.02
C ALA A 509 -38.09 40.51 18.62
N TRP A 510 -37.72 39.23 18.66
CA TRP A 510 -38.65 38.15 18.34
C TRP A 510 -39.84 38.08 19.30
N GLU A 511 -39.61 38.27 20.60
CA GLU A 511 -40.66 38.28 21.61
C GLU A 511 -41.60 39.49 21.47
N ALA A 512 -41.06 40.69 21.22
CA ALA A 512 -41.86 41.89 20.98
C ALA A 512 -42.72 41.74 19.71
N TRP A 513 -42.15 41.21 18.64
CA TRP A 513 -42.89 40.92 17.41
C TRP A 513 -44.00 39.90 17.63
N THR A 514 -43.71 38.80 18.34
CA THR A 514 -44.69 37.74 18.60
C THR A 514 -45.87 38.27 19.43
N ARG A 515 -45.59 39.04 20.49
CA ARG A 515 -46.64 39.68 21.31
C ARG A 515 -47.44 40.72 20.55
N ALA A 516 -46.81 41.47 19.65
CA ALA A 516 -47.52 42.36 18.74
C ALA A 516 -48.48 41.57 17.84
N GLN A 517 -48.06 40.46 17.22
CA GLN A 517 -48.94 39.64 16.39
C GLN A 517 -50.11 39.03 17.17
N GLU A 518 -49.90 38.63 18.42
CA GLU A 518 -50.97 38.14 19.30
C GLU A 518 -51.94 39.25 19.73
N ALA A 519 -51.45 40.48 19.99
CA ALA A 519 -52.30 41.64 20.26
C ALA A 519 -53.13 42.04 19.04
N LEU A 520 -52.52 42.02 17.84
CA LEU A 520 -53.18 42.28 16.57
C LEU A 520 -54.32 41.29 16.31
N ARG A 521 -54.08 39.99 16.53
CA ARG A 521 -55.12 38.94 16.40
C ARG A 521 -56.27 39.11 17.38
N ARG A 522 -56.02 39.72 18.55
CA ARG A 522 -57.05 40.01 19.56
C ARG A 522 -57.69 41.39 19.40
N GLY A 523 -57.29 42.16 18.38
CA GLY A 523 -57.82 43.51 18.13
C GLY A 523 -57.38 44.57 19.15
N ASP A 524 -56.35 44.29 19.96
CA ASP A 524 -55.82 45.22 20.96
C ASP A 524 -54.75 46.12 20.32
N TRP A 525 -55.20 47.21 19.73
CA TRP A 525 -54.37 48.18 19.01
C TRP A 525 -53.39 48.93 19.91
N THR A 526 -53.72 49.12 21.20
CA THR A 526 -52.87 49.82 22.16
C THR A 526 -51.65 48.98 22.52
N THR A 527 -51.87 47.70 22.84
CA THR A 527 -50.77 46.76 23.11
C THR A 527 -49.96 46.49 21.85
N TYR A 528 -50.61 46.37 20.68
CA TYR A 528 -49.93 46.24 19.39
C TYR A 528 -48.97 47.42 19.11
N GLY A 529 -49.45 48.66 19.27
CA GLY A 529 -48.62 49.85 19.06
C GLY A 529 -47.44 49.94 20.02
N THR A 530 -47.65 49.54 21.28
CA THR A 530 -46.61 49.55 22.31
C THR A 530 -45.51 48.53 22.02
N GLU A 531 -45.88 47.30 21.68
CA GLU A 531 -44.91 46.24 21.34
C GLU A 531 -44.22 46.49 19.99
N GLN A 532 -44.88 47.15 19.03
CA GLN A 532 -44.21 47.57 17.80
C GLN A 532 -43.16 48.65 18.04
N LYS A 533 -43.46 49.64 18.88
CA LYS A 533 -42.48 50.66 19.23
C LYS A 533 -41.28 50.04 19.96
N ARG A 534 -41.53 49.07 20.84
CA ARG A 534 -40.49 48.30 21.53
C ARG A 534 -39.63 47.49 20.56
N LEU A 535 -40.24 46.88 19.55
CA LEU A 535 -39.52 46.19 18.49
C LEU A 535 -38.62 47.16 17.70
N GLU A 536 -39.15 48.31 17.30
CA GLU A 536 -38.41 49.35 16.59
C GLU A 536 -37.21 49.85 17.40
N GLU A 537 -37.40 50.17 18.69
CA GLU A 537 -36.34 50.61 19.60
C GLU A 537 -35.26 49.52 19.77
N THR A 538 -35.67 48.26 19.90
CA THR A 538 -34.76 47.10 20.02
C THR A 538 -33.92 46.90 18.75
N LEU A 539 -34.52 47.10 17.57
CA LEU A 539 -33.81 46.99 16.29
C LEU A 539 -32.93 48.22 16.01
N ARG A 540 -33.33 49.42 16.44
CA ARG A 540 -32.52 50.65 16.30
C ARG A 540 -31.23 50.58 17.09
N GLY A 541 -31.26 49.96 18.28
CA GLY A 541 -30.07 49.68 19.08
C GLY A 541 -29.00 48.84 18.33
N LEU A 542 -29.40 47.95 17.42
CA LEU A 542 -28.47 47.17 16.58
C LEU A 542 -27.77 48.01 15.50
N THR A 543 -28.41 49.08 15.05
CA THR A 543 -27.86 49.97 14.00
C THR A 543 -26.95 51.07 14.54
N GLU A 544 -27.11 51.48 15.79
CA GLU A 544 -26.32 52.57 16.40
C GLU A 544 -25.04 52.07 17.10
N GLU A 545 -24.96 50.81 17.55
CA GLU A 545 -23.73 50.21 18.13
C GLU A 545 -22.60 49.92 17.11
N ARG A 546 -22.80 50.20 15.81
CA ARG A 546 -21.87 49.84 14.73
C ARG A 546 -21.11 51.02 14.10
N ARG A 547 -20.88 52.10 14.85
CA ARG A 547 -19.98 53.21 14.47
C ARG A 547 -18.74 53.29 15.33
#